data_AF-A0A9P4WIQ8-F1
#
_entry.id   AF-A0A9P4WIQ8-F1
#
_cell.length_a   1.000
_cell.length_b   1.000
_cell.length_c   1.000
_cell.angle_alpha   90.00
_cell.angle_beta   90.00
_cell.angle_gamma   90.00
#
_symmetry.space_group_name_H-M   'P 1'
#
loop_
_entity.id
_entity.type
_entity.pdbx_description
1 polymer ?
#
loop_
_entity_poly.entity_id
_entity_poly.type
_entity_poly.pdbx_seq_one_letter_code
_entity_poly.pdbx_strand_id
1 'polypeptide(L)'
;MSFYKIFSFPDLGALLVRKASAHVLRRRKYFGGGTTEMIGCVGTPWVERKESSVHARLEDGTIAIRSILALSCAIDTHTNLFGGLAQVSKHTGWLAKTLHDRLTGLKHSNEMLVCHIYKAPTSNHGDSVLQGATVAFNFRKSDGFWMGGLDVGAMLRAREIYV
;
A
#
# COMPACT_ATOMS: atom_id res chain seq x y z
N MET A 1 -2.91 -0.16 -7.15
CA MET A 1 -1.86 0.70 -6.57
C MET A 1 -2.49 1.99 -6.11
N SER A 2 -2.02 2.57 -5.00
CA SER A 2 -2.51 3.85 -4.46
C SER A 2 -1.34 4.82 -4.37
N PHE A 3 -1.34 5.88 -5.18
CA PHE A 3 -0.18 6.77 -5.33
C PHE A 3 0.04 7.68 -4.12
N TYR A 4 -1.01 8.04 -3.38
CA TYR A 4 -0.87 8.81 -2.15
C TYR A 4 0.02 8.11 -1.11
N LYS A 5 0.11 6.77 -1.11
CA LYS A 5 0.99 6.02 -0.19
C LYS A 5 2.47 6.13 -0.56
N ILE A 6 2.77 6.54 -1.79
CA ILE A 6 4.14 6.62 -2.33
C ILE A 6 4.58 8.09 -2.38
N PHE A 7 3.69 8.98 -2.83
CA PHE A 7 4.01 10.38 -3.11
C PHE A 7 3.27 11.37 -2.21
N SER A 8 2.42 10.91 -1.28
CA SER A 8 1.47 11.72 -0.47
C SER A 8 0.34 12.38 -1.26
N PHE A 9 0.64 12.91 -2.43
CA PHE A 9 -0.28 13.50 -3.40
C PHE A 9 0.18 13.08 -4.81
N PRO A 10 -0.74 12.82 -5.76
CA PRO A 10 -2.19 13.00 -5.74
C PRO A 10 -2.98 11.83 -5.13
N ASP A 11 -4.23 12.10 -4.75
CA ASP A 11 -5.21 11.05 -4.41
C ASP A 11 -5.70 10.36 -5.68
N LEU A 12 -4.84 9.46 -6.18
CA LEU A 12 -5.05 8.70 -7.40
C LEU A 12 -4.61 7.26 -7.18
N GLY A 13 -5.29 6.33 -7.84
CA GLY A 13 -4.89 4.93 -7.91
C GLY A 13 -4.71 4.46 -9.35
N ALA A 14 -4.08 3.30 -9.50
CA ALA A 14 -3.95 2.63 -10.79
C ALA A 14 -4.15 1.12 -10.65
N LEU A 15 -4.73 0.52 -11.69
CA LEU A 15 -4.84 -0.92 -11.87
C LEU A 15 -4.00 -1.32 -13.10
N LEU A 16 -2.95 -2.11 -12.89
CA LEU A 16 -2.15 -2.64 -13.99
C LEU A 16 -2.72 -3.99 -14.42
N VAL A 17 -3.05 -4.11 -15.71
CA VAL A 17 -3.70 -5.30 -16.27
C VAL A 17 -2.92 -5.79 -17.48
N ARG A 18 -2.60 -7.08 -17.49
CA ARG A 18 -2.05 -7.73 -18.70
C ARG A 18 -3.14 -7.75 -19.77
N LYS A 19 -2.88 -7.18 -20.96
CA LYS A 19 -3.86 -7.05 -22.05
C LYS A 19 -4.59 -8.36 -22.38
N ALA A 20 -3.87 -9.50 -22.45
CA ALA A 20 -4.46 -10.82 -22.70
C ALA A 20 -5.52 -11.25 -21.65
N SER A 21 -5.42 -10.74 -20.43
CA SER A 21 -6.32 -11.05 -19.30
C SER A 21 -7.41 -9.98 -19.10
N ALA A 22 -7.45 -8.93 -19.92
CA ALA A 22 -8.40 -7.83 -19.78
C ALA A 22 -9.87 -8.25 -19.94
N HIS A 23 -10.12 -9.36 -20.66
CA HIS A 23 -11.46 -9.92 -20.86
C HIS A 23 -12.20 -10.24 -19.54
N VAL A 24 -11.47 -10.54 -18.46
CA VAL A 24 -12.07 -10.83 -17.14
C VAL A 24 -12.78 -9.60 -16.57
N LEU A 25 -12.27 -8.39 -16.84
CA LEU A 25 -12.83 -7.13 -16.34
C LEU A 25 -14.11 -6.73 -17.08
N ARG A 26 -14.46 -7.42 -18.17
CA ARG A 26 -15.67 -7.12 -18.96
C ARG A 26 -16.97 -7.48 -18.26
N ARG A 27 -16.92 -8.34 -17.24
CA ARG A 27 -18.10 -8.85 -16.51
C ARG A 27 -18.60 -7.93 -15.38
N ARG A 28 -18.07 -6.71 -15.29
CA ARG A 28 -18.44 -5.75 -14.25
C ARG A 28 -19.93 -5.39 -14.37
N LYS A 29 -20.69 -5.58 -13.28
CA LYS A 29 -22.12 -5.26 -13.21
C LYS A 29 -22.38 -3.76 -13.07
N TYR A 30 -21.45 -3.04 -12.45
CA TYR A 30 -21.51 -1.59 -12.27
C TYR A 30 -20.86 -0.85 -13.45
N PHE A 31 -21.41 0.30 -13.81
CA PHE A 31 -20.87 1.23 -14.78
C PHE A 31 -21.27 2.65 -14.36
N GLY A 32 -20.35 3.61 -14.51
CA GLY A 32 -20.63 5.04 -14.39
C GLY A 32 -20.83 5.67 -15.77
N GLY A 33 -21.46 6.85 -15.83
CA GLY A 33 -21.86 7.49 -17.10
C GLY A 33 -20.73 7.71 -18.12
N GLY A 34 -19.47 7.84 -17.68
CA GLY A 34 -18.31 7.97 -18.57
C GLY A 34 -17.95 6.70 -19.36
N THR A 35 -18.45 5.54 -18.94
CA THR A 35 -18.10 4.20 -19.48
C THR A 35 -19.15 3.58 -20.40
N THR A 36 -20.23 4.31 -20.66
CA THR A 36 -21.34 3.88 -21.53
C THR A 36 -21.39 4.72 -22.80
N GLU A 37 -21.68 4.08 -23.93
CA GLU A 37 -22.00 4.77 -25.19
C GLU A 37 -23.49 5.11 -25.26
N MET A 38 -24.36 4.19 -24.84
CA MET A 38 -25.80 4.37 -24.91
C MET A 38 -26.51 3.60 -23.79
N ILE A 39 -27.62 4.17 -23.31
CA ILE A 39 -28.53 3.52 -22.35
C ILE A 39 -29.93 3.57 -22.95
N GLY A 40 -30.54 2.40 -23.12
CA GLY A 40 -31.92 2.26 -23.55
C GLY A 40 -32.82 1.93 -22.38
N CYS A 41 -33.81 2.79 -22.11
CA CYS A 41 -34.79 2.58 -21.04
C CYS A 41 -36.19 2.19 -21.55
N VAL A 42 -36.39 2.14 -22.87
CA VAL A 42 -37.67 1.77 -23.48
C VAL A 42 -37.69 0.26 -23.71
N GLY A 43 -38.65 -0.44 -23.10
CA GLY A 43 -38.73 -1.90 -23.12
C GLY A 43 -37.80 -2.55 -22.09
N THR A 44 -37.08 -3.60 -22.47
CA THR A 44 -36.07 -4.22 -21.60
C THR A 44 -34.86 -3.29 -21.48
N PRO A 45 -34.46 -2.87 -20.26
CA PRO A 45 -33.33 -1.98 -20.08
C PRO A 45 -32.02 -2.60 -20.58
N TRP A 46 -31.25 -1.83 -21.35
CA TRP A 46 -29.95 -2.27 -21.86
C TRP A 46 -28.93 -1.12 -21.87
N VAL A 47 -27.65 -1.49 -21.86
CA VAL A 47 -26.53 -0.57 -21.72
C VAL A 47 -25.44 -1.00 -22.68
N GLU A 48 -25.13 -0.14 -23.65
CA GLU A 48 -23.96 -0.29 -24.52
C GLU A 48 -22.76 0.35 -23.83
N ARG A 49 -21.70 -0.43 -23.63
CA ARG A 49 -20.47 0.04 -22.97
C ARG A 49 -19.45 0.46 -24.03
N LYS A 50 -18.58 1.41 -23.70
CA LYS A 50 -17.47 1.80 -24.59
C LYS A 50 -16.58 0.59 -24.86
N GLU A 51 -16.30 0.23 -26.12
CA GLU A 51 -15.37 -0.86 -26.45
C GLU A 51 -14.08 -0.35 -27.12
N SER A 52 -13.88 0.97 -27.20
CA SER A 52 -12.71 1.59 -27.82
C SER A 52 -11.39 1.23 -27.12
N SER A 53 -11.41 1.03 -25.80
CA SER A 53 -10.25 0.61 -25.02
C SER A 53 -10.63 -0.06 -23.69
N VAL A 54 -9.71 -0.82 -23.10
CA VAL A 54 -9.92 -1.47 -21.79
C VAL A 54 -10.12 -0.44 -20.67
N HIS A 55 -9.41 0.69 -20.70
CA HIS A 55 -9.47 1.70 -19.65
C HIS A 55 -10.75 2.55 -19.75
N ALA A 56 -11.25 2.83 -20.97
CA ALA A 56 -12.48 3.59 -21.18
C ALA A 56 -13.72 2.94 -20.54
N ARG A 57 -13.66 1.63 -20.26
CA ARG A 57 -14.71 0.88 -19.55
C ARG A 57 -14.62 0.90 -18.04
N LEU A 58 -13.48 1.33 -17.52
CA LEU A 58 -13.14 1.27 -16.10
C LEU A 58 -13.02 2.67 -15.48
N GLU A 59 -12.92 3.70 -16.31
CA GLU A 59 -12.86 5.11 -15.92
C GLU A 59 -14.28 5.69 -15.85
N ASP A 60 -14.94 5.46 -14.71
CA ASP A 60 -16.29 5.97 -14.46
C ASP A 60 -16.29 7.50 -14.34
N GLY A 61 -17.05 8.15 -15.23
CA GLY A 61 -17.30 9.59 -15.17
C GLY A 61 -16.15 10.41 -15.75
N THR A 62 -15.99 11.63 -15.26
CA THR A 62 -14.93 12.54 -15.72
C THR A 62 -13.58 12.09 -15.16
N ILE A 63 -12.62 11.88 -16.06
CA ILE A 63 -11.25 11.52 -15.69
C ILE A 63 -10.64 12.62 -14.82
N ALA A 64 -9.91 12.22 -13.76
CA ALA A 64 -9.22 13.12 -12.85
C ALA A 64 -7.95 13.74 -13.49
N ILE A 65 -8.11 14.50 -14.57
CA ILE A 65 -7.02 15.05 -15.40
C ILE A 65 -5.97 15.77 -14.55
N ARG A 66 -6.42 16.60 -13.59
CA ARG A 66 -5.51 17.32 -12.69
C ARG A 66 -4.65 16.38 -11.86
N SER A 67 -5.25 15.33 -11.29
CA SER A 67 -4.52 14.33 -10.49
C SER A 67 -3.56 13.53 -11.37
N ILE A 68 -3.93 13.22 -12.61
CA ILE A 68 -3.03 12.52 -13.55
C ILE A 68 -1.81 13.37 -13.89
N LEU A 69 -2.01 14.67 -14.16
CA LEU A 69 -0.90 15.60 -14.40
C LEU A 69 0.00 15.75 -13.17
N ALA A 70 -0.60 15.90 -11.99
CA ALA A 70 0.13 15.97 -10.73
C ALA A 70 0.96 14.72 -10.45
N LEU A 71 0.48 13.53 -10.85
CA LEU A 71 1.22 12.29 -10.70
C LEU A 71 2.54 12.32 -11.48
N SER A 72 2.56 12.91 -12.69
CA SER A 72 3.81 13.05 -13.45
C SER A 72 4.82 13.88 -12.66
N CYS A 73 4.40 15.05 -12.16
CA CYS A 73 5.26 15.91 -11.35
C CYS A 73 5.73 15.19 -10.07
N ALA A 74 4.87 14.39 -9.43
CA ALA A 74 5.19 13.63 -8.24
C ALA A 74 6.25 12.55 -8.50
N ILE A 75 6.16 11.83 -9.62
CA ILE A 75 7.14 10.83 -10.03
C ILE A 75 8.51 11.47 -10.29
N ASP A 76 8.53 12.59 -11.03
CA ASP A 76 9.76 13.32 -11.36
C ASP A 76 10.40 13.87 -10.08
N THR A 77 9.61 14.51 -9.22
CA THR A 77 10.07 15.06 -7.94
C THR A 77 10.62 13.97 -7.03
N HIS A 78 9.91 12.85 -6.90
CA HIS A 78 10.38 11.72 -6.10
C HIS A 78 11.69 11.14 -6.63
N THR A 79 11.83 11.05 -7.96
CA THR A 79 13.07 10.56 -8.59
C THR A 79 14.23 11.52 -8.34
N ASN A 80 14.00 12.83 -8.47
CA ASN A 80 15.01 13.86 -8.25
C ASN A 80 15.45 13.96 -6.77
N LEU A 81 14.51 13.87 -5.83
CA LEU A 81 14.81 14.01 -4.39
C LEU A 81 15.43 12.74 -3.80
N PHE A 82 14.94 11.56 -4.20
CA PHE A 82 15.29 10.30 -3.53
C PHE A 82 16.09 9.33 -4.40
N GLY A 83 16.37 9.66 -5.67
CA GLY A 83 17.05 8.76 -6.60
C GLY A 83 16.19 7.59 -7.07
N GLY A 84 14.86 7.70 -6.94
CA GLY A 84 13.89 6.70 -7.36
C GLY A 84 13.55 5.63 -6.31
N LEU A 85 12.62 4.75 -6.67
CA LEU A 85 12.04 3.76 -5.73
C LEU A 85 13.05 2.73 -5.22
N ALA A 86 14.08 2.38 -6.01
CA ALA A 86 15.10 1.42 -5.61
C ALA A 86 15.94 1.95 -4.44
N GLN A 87 16.31 3.23 -4.47
CA GLN A 87 17.08 3.87 -3.42
C GLN A 87 16.27 4.01 -2.13
N VAL A 88 14.99 4.40 -2.25
CA VAL A 88 14.04 4.41 -1.12
C VAL A 88 13.89 3.01 -0.52
N SER A 89 13.72 1.99 -1.36
CA SER A 89 13.59 0.60 -0.92
C SER A 89 14.84 0.11 -0.16
N LYS A 90 16.04 0.42 -0.68
CA LYS A 90 17.31 0.10 -0.02
C LYS A 90 17.43 0.79 1.34
N HIS A 91 17.14 2.09 1.40
CA HIS A 91 17.25 2.87 2.63
C HIS A 91 16.24 2.43 3.69
N THR A 92 14.97 2.29 3.30
CA THR A 92 13.91 1.86 4.21
C THR A 92 14.08 0.40 4.66
N GLY A 93 14.60 -0.46 3.78
CA GLY A 93 15.01 -1.82 4.13
C GLY A 93 16.14 -1.86 5.17
N TRP A 94 17.13 -0.97 5.05
CA TRP A 94 18.20 -0.83 6.06
C TRP A 94 17.66 -0.34 7.41
N LEU A 95 16.72 0.63 7.41
CA LEU A 95 16.05 1.08 8.63
C LEU A 95 15.27 -0.06 9.30
N ALA A 96 14.50 -0.81 8.52
CA ALA A 96 13.71 -1.94 9.02
C ALA A 96 14.59 -3.04 9.60
N LYS A 97 15.73 -3.35 8.95
CA LYS A 97 16.74 -4.26 9.49
C LYS A 97 17.31 -3.76 10.82
N THR A 98 17.71 -2.49 10.87
CA THR A 98 18.28 -1.91 12.07
C THR A 98 17.29 -1.95 13.24
N LEU A 99 16.01 -1.66 12.97
CA LEU A 99 14.94 -1.77 13.96
C LEU A 99 14.73 -3.23 14.39
N HIS A 100 14.64 -4.15 13.45
CA HIS A 100 14.50 -5.59 13.72
C HIS A 100 15.63 -6.12 14.61
N ASP A 101 16.88 -5.81 14.28
CA ASP A 101 18.06 -6.28 15.02
C ASP A 101 18.09 -5.71 16.45
N ARG A 102 17.62 -4.46 16.63
CA ARG A 102 17.45 -3.87 17.96
C ARG A 102 16.33 -4.55 18.74
N LEU A 103 15.17 -4.76 18.13
CA LEU A 103 14.00 -5.36 18.80
C LEU A 103 14.25 -6.82 19.20
N THR A 104 14.98 -7.59 18.38
CA THR A 104 15.33 -8.98 18.69
C THR A 104 16.33 -9.08 19.86
N GLY A 105 17.17 -8.07 20.07
CA GLY A 105 18.10 -8.01 21.19
C GLY A 105 17.48 -7.60 22.52
N LEU A 106 16.25 -7.08 22.54
CA LEU A 106 15.60 -6.61 23.77
C LEU A 106 15.14 -7.78 24.66
N LYS A 107 15.72 -7.83 25.86
CA LYS A 107 15.39 -8.82 26.90
C LYS A 107 15.05 -8.13 28.21
N HIS A 108 14.15 -8.75 28.97
CA HIS A 108 13.91 -8.44 30.37
C HIS A 108 15.08 -8.95 31.24
N SER A 109 15.14 -8.52 32.50
CA SER A 109 16.15 -8.98 33.46
C SER A 109 16.14 -10.50 33.73
N ASN A 110 15.06 -11.18 33.36
CA ASN A 110 14.91 -12.64 33.46
C ASN A 110 15.17 -13.35 32.13
N GLU A 111 15.91 -12.73 31.21
CA GLU A 111 16.28 -13.25 29.89
C GLU A 111 15.13 -13.47 28.89
N MET A 112 13.87 -13.23 29.28
CA MET A 112 12.75 -13.31 28.34
C MET A 112 12.78 -12.16 27.34
N LEU A 113 12.50 -12.47 26.07
CA LEU A 113 12.41 -11.48 25.00
C LEU A 113 11.24 -10.52 25.23
N VAL A 114 11.51 -9.22 25.03
CA VAL A 114 10.52 -8.14 25.14
C VAL A 114 9.56 -8.13 23.95
N CYS A 115 10.07 -8.45 22.76
CA CYS A 115 9.30 -8.41 21.51
C CYS A 115 9.16 -9.80 20.91
N HIS A 116 7.96 -10.12 20.45
CA HIS A 116 7.70 -11.26 19.58
C HIS A 116 7.45 -10.77 18.16
N ILE A 117 8.39 -11.04 17.27
CA ILE A 117 8.37 -10.55 15.90
C ILE A 117 7.72 -11.58 14.98
N TYR A 118 6.73 -11.14 14.21
CA TYR A 118 6.08 -11.93 13.18
C TYR A 118 6.87 -11.83 11.88
N LYS A 119 7.41 -12.95 11.41
CA LYS A 119 8.10 -13.04 10.12
C LYS A 119 7.83 -14.38 9.45
N ALA A 120 7.75 -14.38 8.13
CA ALA A 120 7.73 -15.62 7.36
C ALA A 120 9.10 -16.32 7.48
N PRO A 121 9.17 -17.66 7.37
CA PRO A 121 10.44 -18.39 7.44
C PRO A 121 11.46 -17.94 6.39
N THR A 122 10.99 -17.56 5.21
CA THR A 122 11.80 -17.07 4.08
C THR A 122 12.10 -15.57 4.15
N SER A 123 11.53 -14.84 5.12
CA SER A 123 11.70 -13.40 5.24
C SER A 123 13.00 -13.05 5.95
N ASN A 124 13.74 -12.10 5.37
CA ASN A 124 14.98 -11.57 5.91
C ASN A 124 14.95 -10.03 5.87
N HIS A 125 14.95 -9.39 7.04
CA HIS A 125 15.07 -7.94 7.13
C HIS A 125 16.46 -7.51 6.66
N GLY A 126 16.50 -6.77 5.55
CA GLY A 126 17.74 -6.40 4.85
C GLY A 126 17.77 -6.83 3.39
N ASP A 127 16.91 -7.78 2.99
CA ASP A 127 16.64 -8.08 1.60
C ASP A 127 15.28 -7.50 1.20
N SER A 128 15.32 -6.37 0.49
CA SER A 128 14.13 -5.65 0.03
C SER A 128 13.28 -6.42 -0.99
N VAL A 129 13.80 -7.50 -1.58
CA VAL A 129 13.05 -8.36 -2.50
C VAL A 129 12.11 -9.29 -1.73
N LEU A 130 12.56 -9.77 -0.56
CA LEU A 130 11.84 -10.75 0.26
C LEU A 130 10.99 -10.10 1.36
N GLN A 131 11.43 -8.95 1.88
CA GLN A 131 10.79 -8.29 3.02
C GLN A 131 10.72 -6.78 2.83
N GLY A 132 9.51 -6.23 2.97
CA GLY A 132 9.29 -4.78 2.95
C GLY A 132 9.79 -4.08 4.21
N ALA A 133 9.71 -2.75 4.22
CA ALA A 133 10.20 -1.91 5.33
C ALA A 133 9.23 -1.83 6.52
N THR A 134 8.61 -2.94 6.91
CA THR A 134 7.66 -3.01 8.03
C THR A 134 8.02 -4.18 8.94
N VAL A 135 8.08 -3.93 10.24
CA VAL A 135 8.28 -4.96 11.26
C VAL A 135 6.98 -5.11 12.04
N ALA A 136 6.33 -6.27 11.94
CA ALA A 136 5.14 -6.59 12.72
C ALA A 136 5.56 -7.37 13.98
N PHE A 137 5.11 -6.93 15.15
CA PHE A 137 5.50 -7.55 16.42
C PHE A 137 4.49 -7.25 17.53
N ASN A 138 4.55 -8.03 18.60
CA ASN A 138 3.84 -7.80 19.86
C ASN A 138 4.83 -7.67 21.02
N PHE A 139 4.45 -6.91 22.04
CA PHE A 139 5.24 -6.78 23.26
C PHE A 139 4.80 -7.78 24.33
N ARG A 140 5.78 -8.34 25.03
CA ARG A 140 5.63 -9.25 26.15
C ARG A 140 6.22 -8.63 27.41
N LYS A 141 5.52 -8.74 28.53
CA LYS A 141 5.96 -8.31 29.86
C LYS A 141 6.95 -9.31 30.46
N SER A 142 7.64 -8.89 31.52
CA SER A 142 8.59 -9.73 32.26
C SER A 142 7.91 -10.90 32.98
N ASP A 143 6.60 -10.86 33.22
CA ASP A 143 5.81 -11.97 33.75
C ASP A 143 5.35 -12.97 32.66
N GLY A 144 5.66 -12.68 31.40
CA GLY A 144 5.31 -13.51 30.26
C GLY A 144 3.94 -13.21 29.64
N PHE A 145 3.16 -12.27 30.17
CA PHE A 145 1.89 -11.84 29.58
C PHE A 145 2.09 -10.85 28.43
N TRP A 146 1.13 -10.81 27.50
CA TRP A 146 1.14 -9.88 26.37
C TRP A 146 0.66 -8.49 26.79
N MET A 147 1.25 -7.44 26.22
CA MET A 147 0.69 -6.09 26.31
C MET A 147 -0.34 -5.86 25.19
N GLY A 148 -1.46 -5.24 25.53
CA GLY A 148 -2.47 -4.87 24.55
C GLY A 148 -1.96 -3.78 23.60
N GLY A 149 -2.32 -3.86 22.32
CA GLY A 149 -1.90 -2.88 21.31
C GLY A 149 -2.33 -1.44 21.65
N LEU A 150 -3.46 -1.28 22.35
CA LEU A 150 -3.93 0.03 22.81
C LEU A 150 -3.02 0.64 23.89
N ASP A 151 -2.57 -0.16 24.86
CA ASP A 151 -1.67 0.28 25.93
C ASP A 151 -0.31 0.65 25.36
N VAL A 152 0.21 -0.18 24.46
CA VAL A 152 1.45 0.08 23.72
C VAL A 152 1.33 1.37 22.93
N GLY A 153 0.24 1.54 22.17
CA GLY A 153 -0.01 2.76 21.40
C GLY A 153 -0.11 4.00 22.28
N ALA A 154 -0.72 3.91 23.46
CA ALA A 154 -0.78 5.01 24.42
C ALA A 154 0.61 5.37 24.97
N MET A 155 1.44 4.39 25.33
CA MET A 155 2.81 4.61 25.80
C MET A 155 3.71 5.22 24.73
N LEU A 156 3.57 4.78 23.47
CA LEU A 156 4.33 5.33 22.34
C LEU A 156 3.92 6.77 22.06
N ARG A 157 2.62 7.08 22.05
CA ARG A 157 2.13 8.46 21.89
C ARG A 157 2.58 9.39 23.01
N ALA A 158 2.64 8.91 24.25
CA ALA A 158 3.19 9.68 25.37
C ALA A 158 4.68 10.02 25.19
N ARG A 159 5.37 9.38 24.24
CA ARG A 159 6.75 9.66 23.82
C ARG A 159 6.86 10.21 22.39
N GLU A 160 5.76 10.73 21.85
CA GLU A 160 5.70 11.31 20.50
C GLU A 160 6.04 10.32 19.37
N ILE A 161 5.84 9.02 19.61
CA ILE A 161 5.99 7.96 18.61
C ILE A 161 4.61 7.56 18.11
N TYR A 162 4.38 7.69 16.81
CA TYR A 162 3.13 7.35 16.13
C TYR A 162 3.31 6.08 15.30
N VAL A 163 2.59 5.03 15.66
CA VAL A 163 2.55 3.71 15.01
C VAL A 163 1.14 3.31 14.66
#